data_AF-A0A511T4M6-F1
#
_entry.id   AF-A0A511T4M6-F1
#
_cell.length_a   1.000
_cell.length_b   1.000
_cell.length_c   1.000
_cell.angle_alpha   90.00
_cell.angle_beta   90.00
_cell.angle_gamma   90.00
#
_symmetry.space_group_name_H-M   'P 1'
#
loop_
_entity.id
_entity.type
_entity.pdbx_description
1 polymer ?
#
loop_
_entity_poly.entity_id
_entity_poly.type
_entity_poly.pdbx_seq_one_letter_code
_entity_poly.pdbx_strand_id
1 'polypeptide(L)'
;MIKFPKKPGARGLPDIPPKASVPARPPDPKPLTPTPARAIASAKDAFHPTASVPRTGFAASQARLSVLTTKKSELELQAQHILQSRNQLSHLIGVLSNLAAKHPPGSREGRTLESRIANIQQVDKAFELQLQQLSTQRQSVDAELDAVQKLIAKNP
;
A
#
# COMPACT_ATOMS: atom_id res chain seq x y z
N MET A 1 -42.38 53.71 -10.72
CA MET A 1 -43.06 52.47 -10.28
C MET A 1 -42.20 51.29 -10.66
N ILE A 2 -41.52 50.69 -9.68
CA ILE A 2 -40.51 49.64 -9.86
C ILE A 2 -41.17 48.30 -9.47
N LYS A 3 -41.25 47.34 -10.40
CA LYS A 3 -41.75 45.98 -10.14
C LYS A 3 -40.56 45.03 -10.02
N PHE A 4 -40.30 44.54 -8.80
CA PHE A 4 -39.36 43.46 -8.54
C PHE A 4 -40.03 42.09 -8.79
N PRO A 5 -39.39 41.15 -9.53
CA PRO A 5 -39.89 39.80 -9.64
C PRO A 5 -39.61 38.96 -8.38
N LYS A 6 -40.62 38.18 -7.99
CA LYS A 6 -40.67 37.30 -6.81
C LYS A 6 -39.63 36.17 -6.88
N LYS A 7 -38.94 35.91 -5.76
CA LYS A 7 -38.08 34.73 -5.53
C LYS A 7 -38.94 33.43 -5.57
N PRO A 8 -38.53 32.39 -6.32
CA PRO A 8 -39.18 31.09 -6.26
C PRO A 8 -38.63 30.22 -5.13
N GLY A 9 -39.54 29.82 -4.23
CA GLY A 9 -39.64 28.50 -3.61
C GLY A 9 -38.38 27.87 -2.99
N ALA A 10 -38.28 27.93 -1.67
CA ALA A 10 -37.49 27.00 -0.86
C ALA A 10 -37.93 25.56 -1.17
N ARG A 11 -37.08 24.81 -1.87
CA ARG A 11 -37.28 23.39 -2.16
C ARG A 11 -36.66 22.60 -1.01
N GLY A 12 -37.51 21.84 -0.32
CA GLY A 12 -37.19 21.08 0.89
C GLY A 12 -35.99 20.16 0.72
N LEU A 13 -35.19 20.07 1.79
CA LEU A 13 -34.19 19.03 1.97
C LEU A 13 -34.89 17.65 1.88
N PRO A 14 -34.31 16.67 1.17
CA PRO A 14 -34.79 15.30 1.24
C PRO A 14 -34.51 14.70 2.62
N ASP A 15 -35.51 14.02 3.18
CA ASP A 15 -35.45 13.29 4.44
C ASP A 15 -34.30 12.27 4.43
N ILE A 16 -33.43 12.36 5.43
CA ILE A 16 -32.37 11.37 5.67
C ILE A 16 -33.03 10.17 6.36
N PRO A 17 -32.98 8.95 5.80
CA PRO A 17 -33.53 7.77 6.46
C PRO A 17 -32.75 7.48 7.77
N PRO A 18 -33.43 6.97 8.82
CA PRO A 18 -32.78 6.67 10.09
C PRO A 18 -31.71 5.57 9.90
N LYS A 19 -30.58 5.75 10.60
CA LYS A 19 -29.40 4.87 10.59
C LYS A 19 -29.82 3.40 10.76
N ALA A 20 -29.38 2.55 9.84
CA ALA A 20 -29.50 1.10 9.98
C ALA A 20 -28.80 0.61 11.25
N SER A 21 -29.53 -0.16 12.05
CA SER A 21 -29.07 -0.77 13.29
C SER A 21 -27.89 -1.70 13.05
N VAL A 22 -26.80 -1.48 13.78
CA VAL A 22 -25.61 -2.35 13.79
C VAL A 22 -26.01 -3.72 14.37
N PRO A 23 -25.72 -4.85 13.70
CA PRO A 23 -25.96 -6.16 14.27
C PRO A 23 -25.05 -6.42 15.48
N ALA A 24 -25.61 -7.02 16.54
CA ALA A 24 -24.93 -7.30 17.79
C ALA A 24 -23.70 -8.21 17.60
N ARG A 25 -22.62 -7.85 18.30
CA ARG A 25 -21.36 -8.62 18.36
C ARG A 25 -21.64 -10.00 18.99
N PRO A 26 -21.16 -11.12 18.39
CA PRO A 26 -21.28 -12.43 19.03
C PRO A 26 -20.52 -12.44 20.37
N PRO A 27 -21.01 -13.19 21.38
CA PRO A 27 -20.38 -13.24 22.68
C PRO A 27 -18.99 -13.88 22.61
N ASP A 28 -18.01 -13.28 23.30
CA ASP A 28 -16.64 -13.77 23.36
C ASP A 28 -16.60 -15.20 23.96
N PRO A 29 -15.77 -16.12 23.43
CA PRO A 29 -15.62 -17.46 23.98
C PRO A 29 -15.06 -17.42 25.41
N LYS A 30 -15.70 -18.17 26.32
CA LYS A 30 -15.31 -18.25 27.73
C LYS A 30 -13.88 -18.80 27.89
N PRO A 31 -13.09 -18.30 28.86
CA PRO A 31 -11.74 -18.79 29.12
C PRO A 31 -11.78 -20.24 29.61
N LEU A 32 -10.92 -21.08 29.03
CA LEU A 32 -10.67 -22.44 29.49
C LEU A 32 -9.99 -22.38 30.86
N THR A 33 -10.65 -22.91 31.89
CA THR A 33 -10.05 -23.09 33.22
C THR A 33 -9.00 -24.20 33.19
N PRO A 34 -7.84 -24.05 33.86
CA PRO A 34 -6.84 -25.11 33.96
C PRO A 34 -7.28 -26.17 34.98
N THR A 35 -7.38 -27.42 34.55
CA THR A 35 -7.59 -28.59 35.44
C THR A 35 -6.26 -28.97 36.13
N PRO A 36 -6.26 -29.30 37.43
CA PRO A 36 -5.04 -29.51 38.22
C PRO A 36 -4.35 -30.85 37.98
N ALA A 37 -3.03 -30.85 38.22
CA ALA A 37 -2.08 -31.93 38.04
C ALA A 37 -2.23 -33.11 39.03
N ARG A 38 -2.11 -34.34 38.51
CA ARG A 38 -1.55 -35.56 39.14
C ARG A 38 -1.49 -36.64 38.02
N ALA A 39 -0.48 -37.48 37.84
CA ALA A 39 0.42 -38.09 38.79
C ALA A 39 1.77 -38.49 38.15
N ILE A 40 2.77 -38.47 39.02
CA ILE A 40 4.12 -39.07 38.92
C ILE A 40 4.06 -40.58 38.70
N ALA A 41 4.73 -41.08 37.65
CA ALA A 41 5.21 -42.46 37.58
C ALA A 41 6.47 -42.54 36.69
N SER A 42 7.47 -43.24 37.21
CA SER A 42 8.85 -43.34 36.78
C SER A 42 9.06 -44.40 35.69
N ALA A 43 9.80 -44.06 34.62
CA ALA A 43 10.51 -44.99 33.73
C ALA A 43 11.74 -44.23 33.16
N LYS A 44 12.89 -44.32 33.83
CA LYS A 44 14.05 -45.14 33.44
C LYS A 44 14.47 -45.00 31.97
N ASP A 45 15.60 -44.30 31.80
CA ASP A 45 16.65 -44.55 30.83
C ASP A 45 16.26 -44.68 29.35
N ALA A 46 16.00 -43.54 28.69
CA ALA A 46 16.35 -43.30 27.28
C ALA A 46 16.01 -41.85 26.88
N PHE A 47 16.89 -40.89 27.15
CA PHE A 47 16.86 -39.62 26.41
C PHE A 47 18.28 -39.12 26.17
N HIS A 48 18.81 -39.46 25.01
CA HIS A 48 19.83 -38.64 24.37
C HIS A 48 19.22 -37.24 24.16
N PRO A 49 19.88 -36.14 24.55
CA PRO A 49 19.44 -34.81 24.16
C PRO A 49 19.68 -34.67 22.66
N THR A 50 18.73 -35.09 21.83
CA THR A 50 18.67 -34.56 20.48
C THR A 50 18.33 -33.10 20.64
N ALA A 51 19.30 -32.25 20.31
CA ALA A 51 19.17 -30.81 20.32
C ALA A 51 17.90 -30.44 19.55
N SER A 52 16.82 -30.13 20.28
CA SER A 52 15.64 -29.55 19.69
C SER A 52 16.08 -28.19 19.17
N VAL A 53 16.22 -28.07 17.84
CA VAL A 53 16.34 -26.77 17.19
C VAL A 53 15.24 -25.90 17.79
N PRO A 54 15.57 -24.73 18.38
CA PRO A 54 14.57 -23.97 19.10
C PRO A 54 13.47 -23.56 18.12
N ARG A 55 12.23 -24.06 18.34
CA ARG A 55 11.05 -23.75 17.51
C ARG A 55 10.81 -22.25 17.32
N THR A 56 11.39 -21.42 18.19
CA THR A 56 11.43 -19.96 18.10
C THR A 56 12.23 -19.45 16.89
N GLY A 57 13.31 -20.13 16.46
CA GLY A 57 14.10 -19.75 15.29
C GLY A 57 13.37 -19.95 13.96
N PHE A 58 12.62 -21.05 13.83
CA PHE A 58 11.77 -21.31 12.67
C PHE A 58 10.57 -20.37 12.62
N ALA A 59 9.83 -20.22 13.73
CA ALA A 59 8.68 -19.31 13.81
C ALA A 59 9.09 -17.84 13.54
N ALA A 60 10.24 -17.39 14.04
CA ALA A 60 10.76 -16.05 13.76
C ALA A 60 11.12 -15.87 12.27
N SER A 61 11.72 -16.88 11.64
CA SER A 61 12.05 -16.84 10.21
C SER A 61 10.80 -16.80 9.34
N GLN A 62 9.77 -17.56 9.72
CA GLN A 62 8.45 -17.54 9.06
C GLN A 62 7.75 -16.18 9.21
N ALA A 63 7.80 -15.58 10.41
CA ALA A 63 7.27 -14.22 10.61
C ALA A 63 8.00 -13.18 9.76
N ARG A 64 9.34 -13.26 9.67
CA ARG A 64 10.14 -12.37 8.82
C ARG A 64 9.81 -12.55 7.34
N LEU A 65 9.62 -13.78 6.87
CA LEU A 65 9.21 -14.08 5.50
C LEU A 65 7.88 -13.39 5.16
N SER A 66 6.89 -13.46 6.05
CA SER A 66 5.60 -12.80 5.86
C SER A 66 5.75 -11.27 5.75
N VAL A 67 6.51 -10.64 6.66
CA VAL A 67 6.74 -9.19 6.64
C VAL A 67 7.45 -8.76 5.36
N LEU A 68 8.50 -9.46 4.94
CA LEU A 68 9.23 -9.14 3.71
C LEU A 68 8.36 -9.31 2.47
N THR A 69 7.48 -10.32 2.46
CA THR A 69 6.53 -10.53 1.36
C THR A 69 5.53 -9.39 1.25
N THR A 70 4.95 -8.95 2.38
CA THR A 70 4.08 -7.77 2.42
C THR A 70 4.81 -6.52 1.94
N LYS A 71 6.04 -6.29 2.43
CA LYS A 71 6.85 -5.14 2.03
C LYS A 71 7.15 -5.12 0.54
N LYS A 72 7.47 -6.29 -0.06
CA LYS A 72 7.67 -6.41 -1.51
C LYS A 72 6.40 -6.01 -2.28
N SER A 73 5.25 -6.55 -1.89
CA SER A 73 3.97 -6.24 -2.52
C SER A 73 3.61 -4.75 -2.40
N GLU A 74 3.90 -4.13 -1.27
CA GLU A 74 3.70 -2.69 -1.08
C GLU A 74 4.57 -1.86 -2.01
N LEU A 75 5.88 -2.16 -2.10
CA LEU A 75 6.79 -1.47 -3.01
C LEU A 75 6.36 -1.60 -4.48
N GLU A 76 5.84 -2.77 -4.87
CA GLU A 76 5.31 -3.00 -6.22
C GLU A 76 4.04 -2.18 -6.48
N LEU A 77 3.12 -2.14 -5.52
CA LEU A 77 1.91 -1.33 -5.62
C LEU A 77 2.24 0.16 -5.73
N GLN A 78 3.20 0.65 -4.92
CA GLN A 78 3.67 2.03 -4.99
C GLN A 78 4.28 2.33 -6.36
N ALA A 79 5.11 1.43 -6.90
CA ALA A 79 5.67 1.59 -8.24
C ALA A 79 4.58 1.66 -9.32
N GLN A 80 3.55 0.81 -9.23
CA GLN A 80 2.41 0.85 -10.15
C GLN A 80 1.66 2.19 -10.08
N HIS A 81 1.43 2.72 -8.89
CA HIS A 81 0.78 4.02 -8.72
C HIS A 81 1.59 5.16 -9.34
N ILE A 82 2.92 5.15 -9.18
CA ILE A 82 3.79 6.14 -9.81
C ILE A 82 3.75 6.00 -11.34
N LEU A 83 3.77 4.78 -11.88
CA LEU A 83 3.65 4.55 -13.33
C LEU A 83 2.33 5.08 -13.89
N GLN A 84 1.21 4.88 -13.17
CA GLN A 84 -0.08 5.48 -13.54
C GLN A 84 0.00 7.00 -13.57
N SER A 85 0.61 7.62 -12.55
CA SER A 85 0.82 9.07 -12.47
C SER A 85 1.66 9.59 -13.65
N ARG A 86 2.77 8.91 -13.99
CA ARG A 86 3.62 9.27 -15.14
C ARG A 86 2.90 9.18 -16.48
N ASN A 87 2.05 8.16 -16.66
CA ASN A 87 1.22 8.05 -17.86
C ASN A 87 0.24 9.22 -17.98
N GLN A 88 -0.37 9.65 -16.87
CA GLN A 88 -1.22 10.84 -16.85
C GLN A 88 -0.44 12.11 -17.21
N LEU A 89 0.76 12.30 -16.62
CA LEU A 89 1.62 13.44 -16.96
C LEU A 89 2.04 13.42 -18.44
N SER A 90 2.37 12.25 -18.98
CA SER A 90 2.73 12.08 -20.39
C SER A 90 1.56 12.46 -21.31
N HIS A 91 0.34 12.06 -20.95
CA HIS A 91 -0.85 12.49 -21.68
C HIS A 91 -1.05 14.01 -21.64
N LEU A 92 -0.91 14.62 -20.45
CA LEU A 92 -1.02 16.08 -20.29
C LEU A 92 0.04 16.83 -21.09
N ILE A 93 1.30 16.35 -21.10
CA ILE A 93 2.37 16.91 -21.94
C ILE A 93 1.99 16.84 -23.42
N GLY A 94 1.44 15.72 -23.87
CA GLY A 94 0.99 15.58 -25.27
C GLY A 94 -0.10 16.59 -25.63
N VAL A 95 -1.12 16.73 -24.77
CA VAL A 95 -2.21 17.71 -24.96
C VAL A 95 -1.67 19.14 -24.98
N LEU A 96 -0.82 19.51 -24.02
CA LEU A 96 -0.25 20.85 -23.94
C LEU A 96 0.68 21.16 -25.11
N SER A 97 1.47 20.19 -25.55
CA SER A 97 2.34 20.32 -26.74
C SER A 97 1.52 20.58 -27.99
N ASN A 98 0.41 19.84 -28.17
CA ASN A 98 -0.51 20.06 -29.29
C ASN A 98 -1.19 21.43 -29.24
N LEU A 99 -1.49 21.94 -28.04
CA LEU A 99 -2.01 23.30 -27.87
C LEU A 99 -0.95 24.35 -28.18
N ALA A 100 0.28 24.16 -27.69
CA ALA A 100 1.40 25.07 -27.93
C ALA A 100 1.72 25.19 -29.42
N ALA A 101 1.67 24.08 -30.16
CA ALA A 101 1.92 24.03 -31.60
C ALA A 101 0.92 24.86 -32.44
N LYS A 102 -0.26 25.20 -31.89
CA LYS A 102 -1.25 26.04 -32.57
C LYS A 102 -0.95 27.54 -32.48
N HIS A 103 -0.01 27.93 -31.62
CA HIS A 103 0.37 29.32 -31.44
C HIS A 103 1.63 29.67 -32.22
N PRO A 104 1.76 30.92 -32.72
CA PRO A 104 3.00 31.37 -33.34
C PRO A 104 4.20 31.20 -32.39
N PRO A 105 5.39 30.82 -32.92
CA PRO A 105 6.60 30.71 -32.11
C PRO A 105 6.89 32.01 -31.36
N GLY A 106 7.21 31.91 -30.06
CA GLY A 106 7.52 33.07 -29.23
C GLY A 106 6.32 33.94 -28.85
N SER A 107 5.09 33.58 -29.23
CA SER A 107 3.88 34.20 -28.68
C SER A 107 3.84 34.09 -27.15
N ARG A 108 3.12 35.00 -26.50
CA ARG A 108 3.02 35.02 -25.03
C ARG A 108 2.32 33.76 -24.51
N GLU A 109 1.29 33.33 -25.22
CA GLU A 109 0.49 32.14 -24.93
C GLU A 109 1.34 30.88 -25.11
N GLY A 110 2.08 30.77 -26.22
CA GLY A 110 3.02 29.67 -26.49
C GLY A 110 4.07 29.52 -25.39
N ARG A 111 4.72 30.62 -25.00
CA ARG A 111 5.71 30.63 -23.89
C ARG A 111 5.11 30.19 -22.56
N THR A 112 3.85 30.54 -22.30
CA THR A 112 3.14 30.12 -21.09
C THR A 112 2.88 28.61 -21.08
N LEU A 113 2.51 28.03 -22.22
CA LEU A 113 2.32 26.58 -22.38
C LEU A 113 3.64 25.82 -22.28
N GLU A 114 4.70 26.31 -22.92
CA GLU A 114 6.05 25.74 -22.83
C GLU A 114 6.57 25.71 -21.39
N SER A 115 6.36 26.78 -20.62
CA SER A 115 6.72 26.81 -19.19
C SER A 115 5.96 25.76 -18.39
N ARG A 116 4.67 25.55 -18.67
CA ARG A 116 3.87 24.49 -18.02
C ARG A 116 4.36 23.09 -18.39
N ILE A 117 4.68 22.86 -19.67
CA ILE A 117 5.26 21.60 -20.14
C ILE A 117 6.57 21.31 -19.41
N ALA A 118 7.46 22.30 -19.31
CA ALA A 118 8.73 22.17 -18.60
C ALA A 118 8.53 21.82 -17.11
N ASN A 119 7.57 22.44 -16.43
CA ASN A 119 7.24 22.12 -15.05
C ASN A 119 6.73 20.67 -14.90
N ILE A 120 5.85 20.21 -15.80
CA ILE A 120 5.34 18.83 -15.76
C ILE A 120 6.46 17.82 -16.04
N GLN A 121 7.37 18.13 -16.96
CA GLN A 121 8.56 17.30 -17.22
C GLN A 121 9.48 17.20 -16.00
N GLN A 122 9.62 18.27 -15.22
CA GLN A 122 10.37 18.22 -13.95
C GLN A 122 9.70 17.29 -12.93
N VAL A 123 8.37 17.32 -12.84
CA VAL A 123 7.62 16.40 -11.97
C VAL A 123 7.76 14.95 -12.45
N ASP A 124 7.67 14.69 -13.76
CA ASP A 124 7.86 13.35 -14.32
C ASP A 124 9.25 12.78 -14.00
N LYS A 125 10.29 13.62 -14.11
CA LYS A 125 11.65 13.26 -13.72
C LYS A 125 11.76 12.92 -12.23
N ALA A 126 11.06 13.65 -11.36
CA ALA A 126 11.02 13.33 -9.93
C ALA A 126 10.37 11.95 -9.68
N PHE A 127 9.29 11.63 -10.38
CA PHE A 127 8.67 10.29 -10.31
C PHE A 127 9.59 9.19 -10.83
N GLU A 128 10.36 9.45 -11.89
CA GLU A 128 11.36 8.50 -12.39
C GLU A 128 12.44 8.20 -11.35
N LEU A 129 12.94 9.21 -10.64
CA LEU A 129 13.90 9.01 -9.55
C LEU A 129 13.28 8.20 -8.39
N GLN A 130 12.02 8.46 -8.06
CA GLN A 130 11.30 7.66 -7.06
C GLN A 130 11.16 6.19 -7.50
N LEU A 131 10.85 5.92 -8.77
CA LEU A 131 10.80 4.55 -9.30
C LEU A 131 12.16 3.85 -9.20
N GLN A 132 13.25 4.56 -9.47
CA GLN A 132 14.60 4.00 -9.31
C GLN A 132 14.87 3.63 -7.85
N GLN A 133 14.51 4.49 -6.90
CA GLN A 133 14.64 4.21 -5.47
C GLN A 133 13.81 2.99 -5.04
N LEU A 134 12.55 2.89 -5.49
CA LEU A 134 11.70 1.73 -5.21
C LEU A 134 12.27 0.44 -5.81
N SER A 135 12.87 0.52 -7.01
CA SER A 135 13.55 -0.61 -7.65
C SER A 135 14.72 -1.11 -6.80
N THR A 136 15.59 -0.21 -6.34
CA THR A 136 16.71 -0.56 -5.45
C THR A 136 16.22 -1.16 -4.13
N GLN A 137 15.18 -0.58 -3.52
CA GLN A 137 14.58 -1.12 -2.31
C GLN A 137 14.02 -2.53 -2.52
N ARG A 138 13.33 -2.76 -3.64
CA ARG A 138 12.78 -4.07 -3.98
C ARG A 138 13.88 -5.11 -4.15
N GLN A 139 14.97 -4.78 -4.85
CA GLN A 139 16.13 -5.67 -5.00
C GLN A 139 16.74 -6.05 -3.64
N SER A 140 16.82 -5.11 -2.71
CA SER A 140 17.27 -5.39 -1.33
C SER A 140 16.31 -6.34 -0.61
N VAL A 141 15.01 -6.13 -0.73
CA VAL A 141 13.99 -6.99 -0.11
C VAL A 141 14.00 -8.39 -0.74
N ASP A 142 14.20 -8.51 -2.04
CA ASP A 142 14.33 -9.79 -2.74
C ASP A 142 15.55 -10.57 -2.24
N ALA A 143 16.70 -9.90 -2.09
CA ALA A 143 17.89 -10.53 -1.52
C ALA A 143 17.66 -11.01 -0.08
N GLU A 144 16.93 -10.25 0.74
CA GLU A 144 16.54 -10.68 2.09
C GLU A 144 15.56 -11.85 2.08
N LEU A 145 14.59 -11.86 1.16
CA LEU A 145 13.65 -12.96 0.97
C LEU A 145 14.39 -14.26 0.64
N ASP A 146 15.30 -14.21 -0.33
CA ASP A 146 16.11 -15.37 -0.73
C ASP A 146 16.95 -15.90 0.44
N ALA A 147 17.55 -15.02 1.24
CA ALA A 147 18.33 -15.40 2.41
C ALA A 147 17.47 -16.08 3.48
N VAL A 148 16.29 -15.52 3.77
CA VAL A 148 15.35 -16.07 4.76
C VAL A 148 14.77 -17.42 4.30
N GLN A 149 14.39 -17.54 3.03
CA GLN A 149 13.91 -18.80 2.47
C GLN A 149 14.97 -19.90 2.56
N LYS A 150 16.23 -19.58 2.25
CA LYS A 150 17.36 -20.53 2.42
C LYS A 150 17.56 -20.95 3.87
N LEU A 151 17.37 -20.04 4.83
CA LEU A 151 17.49 -20.36 6.26
C LEU A 151 16.38 -21.29 6.73
N ILE A 152 15.14 -21.07 6.29
CA ILE A 152 13.99 -21.93 6.58
C ILE A 152 14.23 -23.32 5.97
N ALA A 153 14.65 -23.39 4.70
CA ALA A 153 14.94 -24.66 4.04
C ALA A 153 16.06 -25.47 4.72
N LYS A 154 17.03 -24.79 5.36
CA LYS A 154 18.11 -25.43 6.13
C LYS A 154 17.70 -25.86 7.55
N ASN A 155 16.60 -25.34 8.07
CA ASN A 155 16.09 -25.64 9.42
C ASN A 155 14.60 -25.98 9.35
N PRO A 156 14.24 -27.15 8.79
CA PRO A 156 12.85 -27.58 8.65
C PRO A 156 12.12 -27.79 9.99
#